data_AF-A0A9D1UGF9-F1
#
_entry.id   AF-A0A9D1UGF9-F1
#
_cell.length_a   1.000
_cell.length_b   1.000
_cell.length_c   1.000
_cell.angle_alpha   90.00
_cell.angle_beta   90.00
_cell.angle_gamma   90.00
#
_symmetry.space_group_name_H-M   'P 1'
#
loop_
_entity.id
_entity.type
_entity.pdbx_description
1 polymer ?
#
loop_
_entity_poly.entity_id
_entity_poly.type
_entity_poly.pdbx_seq_one_letter_code
_entity_poly.pdbx_strand_id
1 'polypeptide(L)'
;MDRGIITISENGTVIMPTVPVWMTQQEMCDAFNVFGCDIRRAIHSIYNNMELLEGETMRHVKHDGRICYDVYSLEMVIAIAFRLRTKECMVFRRFTMDRLYTNNC
;
A
#
# COMPACT_ATOMS: atom_id res chain seq x y z
N MET A 1 -0.80 -7.67 16.17
CA MET A 1 0.24 -6.73 15.68
C MET A 1 -0.46 -5.40 15.50
N ASP A 2 0.09 -4.33 16.09
CA ASP A 2 -0.42 -2.99 15.82
C ASP A 2 -0.01 -2.58 14.41
N ARG A 3 -0.98 -2.18 13.58
CA ARG A 3 -0.76 -1.83 12.17
C ARG A 3 -1.69 -0.73 11.71
N GLY A 4 -1.15 0.13 10.85
CA GLY A 4 -1.86 1.22 10.24
C GLY A 4 -2.39 0.87 8.86
N ILE A 5 -3.56 1.41 8.53
CA ILE A 5 -4.17 1.33 7.21
C ILE A 5 -4.23 2.75 6.66
N ILE A 6 -3.79 2.92 5.42
CA ILE A 6 -3.93 4.19 4.70
C ILE A 6 -5.33 4.21 4.10
N THR A 7 -6.03 5.33 4.27
CA THR A 7 -7.33 5.56 3.64
C THR A 7 -7.29 6.82 2.78
N ILE A 8 -8.05 6.79 1.69
CA ILE A 8 -8.25 7.93 0.79
C ILE A 8 -9.75 8.21 0.79
N SER A 9 -10.16 9.35 1.34
CA SER A 9 -11.56 9.73 1.34
C SER A 9 -12.02 10.15 -0.05
N GLU A 10 -13.34 10.19 -0.28
CA GLU A 10 -13.95 10.56 -1.57
C GLU A 10 -13.51 11.95 -2.08
N ASN A 11 -13.20 12.87 -1.16
CA ASN A 11 -12.69 14.21 -1.47
C ASN A 11 -11.18 14.22 -1.81
N GLY A 12 -10.51 13.07 -1.84
CA GLY A 12 -9.09 12.94 -2.16
C GLY A 12 -8.14 13.28 -1.01
N THR A 13 -8.61 13.25 0.24
CA THR A 13 -7.71 13.42 1.40
C THR A 13 -7.06 12.09 1.75
N VAL A 14 -5.73 12.06 1.77
CA VAL A 14 -4.96 10.90 2.24
C VAL A 14 -4.82 10.97 3.76
N ILE A 15 -5.29 9.96 4.47
CA ILE A 15 -5.18 9.84 5.91
C ILE A 15 -4.08 8.81 6.22
N MET A 16 -2.98 9.31 6.78
CA MET A 16 -1.87 8.46 7.20
C MET A 16 -2.06 8.01 8.65
N PRO A 17 -1.86 6.72 8.97
CA PRO A 17 -1.88 6.25 10.35
C PRO A 17 -0.65 6.75 11.11
N THR A 18 -0.75 6.81 12.44
CA THR A 18 0.36 7.16 13.35
C THR A 18 1.21 5.96 13.74
N VAL A 19 0.81 4.76 13.34
CA VAL A 19 1.49 3.48 13.58
C VAL A 19 2.03 2.91 12.26
N PRO A 20 2.99 1.97 12.26
CA PRO A 20 3.58 1.44 11.03
C PRO A 20 2.52 0.85 10.08
N VAL A 21 2.62 1.23 8.80
CA VAL A 21 1.69 0.76 7.76
C VAL A 21 1.98 -0.69 7.41
N TRP A 22 0.95 -1.52 7.55
CA TRP A 22 0.92 -2.89 7.03
C TRP A 22 -0.47 -3.17 6.50
N MET A 23 -0.60 -3.28 5.18
CA MET A 23 -1.91 -3.39 4.51
C MET A 23 -2.07 -4.72 3.79
N THR A 24 -3.26 -5.28 3.84
CA THR A 24 -3.65 -6.46 3.06
C THR A 24 -3.91 -6.07 1.61
N GLN A 25 -3.97 -7.05 0.70
CA GLN A 25 -4.41 -6.78 -0.68
C GLN A 25 -5.81 -6.17 -0.73
N GLN A 26 -6.72 -6.60 0.15
CA GLN A 26 -8.07 -6.07 0.22
C GLN A 26 -8.08 -4.59 0.60
N GLU A 27 -7.36 -4.21 1.65
CA GLU A 27 -7.27 -2.81 2.08
C GLU A 27 -6.64 -1.92 1.00
N MET A 28 -5.68 -2.45 0.23
CA MET A 28 -5.13 -1.73 -0.93
C MET A 28 -6.14 -1.62 -2.08
N CYS A 29 -7.00 -2.61 -2.29
CA CYS A 29 -8.11 -2.52 -3.24
C CYS A 29 -9.06 -1.39 -2.86
N ASP A 30 -9.45 -1.37 -1.59
CA ASP A 30 -10.38 -0.37 -1.05
C ASP A 30 -9.76 1.03 -1.11
N ALA A 31 -8.48 1.18 -0.74
CA ALA A 31 -7.80 2.48 -0.75
C ALA A 31 -7.59 3.04 -2.18
N PHE A 32 -7.31 2.18 -3.16
CA PHE A 32 -7.01 2.61 -4.54
C PHE A 32 -8.17 2.46 -5.52
N ASN A 33 -9.31 1.99 -5.04
CA ASN A 33 -10.52 1.74 -5.83
C ASN A 33 -10.23 0.85 -7.06
N VAL A 34 -9.59 -0.30 -6.82
CA VAL A 34 -9.18 -1.28 -7.84
C VAL A 34 -9.60 -2.69 -7.48
N PHE A 35 -9.57 -3.60 -8.46
CA PHE A 35 -9.83 -5.00 -8.20
C PHE A 35 -8.60 -5.71 -7.62
N GLY A 36 -8.84 -6.77 -6.86
CA GLY A 36 -7.76 -7.61 -6.31
C GLY A 36 -6.84 -8.21 -7.37
N CYS A 37 -7.32 -8.42 -8.61
CA CYS A 37 -6.47 -8.89 -9.71
C CYS A 37 -5.43 -7.83 -10.13
N ASP A 38 -5.75 -6.53 -10.03
CA ASP A 38 -4.83 -5.45 -10.35
C ASP A 38 -3.73 -5.34 -9.31
N ILE A 39 -4.10 -5.43 -8.02
CA ILE A 39 -3.15 -5.47 -6.90
C ILE A 39 -2.22 -6.68 -7.02
N ARG A 40 -2.77 -7.87 -7.23
CA ARG A 40 -1.98 -9.10 -7.39
C ARG A 40 -1.01 -9.02 -8.57
N ARG A 41 -1.47 -8.48 -9.70
CA ARG A 41 -0.62 -8.29 -10.89
C ARG A 41 0.49 -7.27 -10.63
N ALA A 42 0.20 -6.19 -9.90
CA ALA A 42 1.19 -5.18 -9.53
C ALA A 42 2.25 -5.77 -8.59
N ILE A 43 1.85 -6.44 -7.51
CA ILE A 43 2.76 -7.11 -6.56
C ILE A 43 3.67 -8.09 -7.28
N HIS A 44 3.09 -8.97 -8.10
CA HIS A 44 3.84 -9.97 -8.86
C HIS A 44 4.86 -9.32 -9.80
N SER A 45 4.48 -8.23 -10.49
CA SER A 45 5.42 -7.51 -11.34
C SER A 45 6.55 -6.85 -10.57
N ILE A 46 6.27 -6.27 -9.39
CA ILE A 46 7.27 -5.60 -8.54
C ILE A 46 8.31 -6.61 -8.07
N TYR A 47 7.88 -7.78 -7.57
CA TYR A 47 8.81 -8.83 -7.14
C TYR A 47 9.57 -9.48 -8.28
N ASN A 48 8.93 -9.78 -9.41
CA ASN A 48 9.63 -10.35 -10.57
C ASN A 48 10.68 -9.41 -11.16
N ASN A 49 10.45 -8.11 -11.07
CA ASN A 49 11.41 -7.11 -11.51
C ASN A 49 12.49 -6.80 -10.47
N MET A 50 12.46 -7.47 -9.30
CA MET A 50 13.36 -7.22 -8.17
C MET A 50 13.33 -5.76 -7.69
N GLU A 51 12.19 -5.08 -7.85
CA GLU A 51 12.02 -3.69 -7.40
C GLU A 51 11.91 -3.62 -5.87
N LEU A 52 11.40 -4.68 -5.24
CA LEU A 52 11.33 -4.88 -3.79
C LEU A 52 11.64 -6.34 -3.46
N LEU A 53 12.06 -6.61 -2.22
CA LEU A 53 12.30 -7.95 -1.71
C LEU A 53 11.10 -8.45 -0.90
N GLU A 54 10.61 -9.64 -1.22
CA GLU A 54 9.42 -10.23 -0.58
C GLU A 54 9.61 -10.41 0.93
N GLY A 55 10.79 -10.89 1.37
CA GLY A 55 11.09 -11.10 2.79
C GLY A 55 11.15 -9.82 3.64
N GLU A 56 11.31 -8.66 3.02
CA GLU A 56 11.36 -7.36 3.71
C GLU A 56 10.00 -6.66 3.70
N THR A 57 9.24 -6.85 2.62
CA THR A 57 8.04 -6.06 2.31
C THR A 57 6.73 -6.83 2.49
N MET A 58 6.76 -8.14 2.72
CA MET A 58 5.59 -8.97 3.01
C MET A 58 5.75 -9.68 4.36
N ARG A 59 4.65 -9.78 5.12
CA ARG A 59 4.58 -10.58 6.34
C ARG A 59 3.32 -11.43 6.38
N HIS A 60 3.47 -12.65 6.88
CA HIS A 60 2.36 -13.53 7.19
C HIS A 60 1.89 -13.27 8.63
N VAL A 61 0.65 -12.82 8.79
CA VAL A 61 0.05 -12.52 10.11
C VAL A 61 -1.06 -13.51 10.39
N LYS A 62 -1.11 -14.03 11.62
CA LYS A 62 -2.20 -14.89 12.10
C LYS A 62 -3.26 -14.06 12.81
N HIS A 63 -4.50 -14.14 12.35
CA HIS A 63 -5.69 -13.73 13.11
C HIS A 63 -6.20 -14.92 13.91
N ASP A 64 -6.22 -14.79 15.24
CA ASP A 64 -6.79 -15.74 16.20
C ASP A 64 -6.35 -17.21 16.02
N GLY A 65 -5.13 -17.41 15.51
CA GLY A 65 -4.52 -18.73 15.31
C GLY A 65 -5.11 -19.59 14.18
N ARG A 66 -6.19 -19.13 13.53
CA ARG A 66 -6.90 -19.91 12.49
C ARG A 66 -6.74 -19.37 11.08
N ILE A 67 -6.61 -18.06 10.92
CA ILE A 67 -6.53 -17.41 9.61
C ILE A 67 -5.15 -16.77 9.46
N CYS A 68 -4.42 -17.17 8.42
CA CYS A 68 -3.19 -16.50 8.03
C CYS A 68 -3.48 -15.59 6.83
N TYR A 69 -3.02 -14.34 6.90
CA TYR A 69 -3.18 -13.39 5.81
C TYR A 69 -1.89 -12.60 5.60
N ASP A 70 -1.69 -12.16 4.36
CA ASP A 70 -0.50 -11.44 3.95
C ASP A 70 -0.72 -9.94 4.12
N VAL A 71 0.24 -9.27 4.74
CA VAL A 71 0.31 -7.82 4.84
C VAL A 71 1.57 -7.31 4.17
N TYR A 72 1.46 -6.13 3.59
CA TYR A 72 2.50 -5.49 2.80
C TYR A 72 2.93 -4.17 3.42
N SER A 73 4.23 -3.87 3.33
CA SER A 73 4.83 -2.66 3.90
C SER A 73 4.36 -1.40 3.17
N LEU A 74 4.66 -0.23 3.75
CA LEU A 74 4.45 1.06 3.10
C LEU A 74 5.13 1.16 1.73
N GLU A 75 6.33 0.58 1.58
CA GLU A 75 7.08 0.63 0.31
C GLU A 75 6.32 -0.08 -0.81
N MET A 76 5.72 -1.23 -0.51
CA MET A 76 4.87 -1.94 -1.47
C MET A 76 3.63 -1.12 -1.84
N VAL A 77 2.97 -0.50 -0.86
CA VAL A 77 1.79 0.36 -1.11
C VAL A 77 2.16 1.54 -2.03
N ILE A 78 3.32 2.16 -1.78
CA ILE A 78 3.86 3.22 -2.65
C ILE A 78 4.13 2.67 -4.06
N ALA A 79 4.87 1.57 -4.18
CA ALA A 79 5.22 0.98 -5.48
C ALA A 79 3.97 0.64 -6.31
N ILE A 80 2.92 0.10 -5.69
CA ILE A 80 1.62 -0.18 -6.34
C ILE A 80 0.97 1.12 -6.83
N ALA A 81 0.95 2.18 -6.02
CA ALA A 81 0.38 3.46 -6.43
C ALA A 81 1.12 4.09 -7.62
N PHE A 82 2.42 3.81 -7.78
CA PHE A 82 3.20 4.20 -8.96
C PHE A 82 2.97 3.29 -10.17
N ARG A 83 2.54 2.05 -9.95
CA ARG A 83 2.20 1.11 -11.02
C ARG A 83 0.81 1.34 -11.61
N LEU A 84 -0.16 1.69 -10.77
CA LEU A 84 -1.56 1.86 -11.14
C LEU A 84 -1.90 3.31 -11.49
N ARG A 85 -2.96 3.50 -12.29
CA ARG A 85 -3.35 4.82 -12.84
C ARG A 85 -4.74 5.28 -12.40
N THR A 86 -5.27 4.78 -11.29
CA THR A 86 -6.55 5.28 -10.75
C THR A 86 -6.42 6.69 -10.20
N LYS A 87 -7.57 7.34 -9.98
CA LYS A 87 -7.64 8.68 -9.40
C LYS A 87 -7.02 8.69 -8.01
N GLU A 88 -7.32 7.67 -7.22
CA GLU A 88 -6.85 7.44 -5.86
C GLU A 88 -5.33 7.25 -5.83
N CYS A 89 -4.77 6.45 -6.76
CA CYS A 89 -3.32 6.33 -6.91
C CYS A 89 -2.65 7.65 -7.32
N MET A 90 -3.28 8.48 -8.17
CA MET A 90 -2.74 9.81 -8.52
C MET A 90 -2.71 10.75 -7.31
N VAL A 91 -3.78 10.77 -6.51
CA VAL A 91 -3.86 11.52 -5.25
C VAL A 91 -2.77 11.08 -4.28
N PHE A 92 -2.62 9.76 -4.08
CA PHE A 92 -1.61 9.22 -3.18
C PHE A 92 -0.17 9.49 -3.64
N ARG A 93 0.10 9.41 -4.95
CA ARG A 93 1.40 9.78 -5.53
C ARG A 93 1.74 11.24 -5.25
N ARG A 94 0.79 12.15 -5.47
CA ARG A 94 0.98 13.58 -5.18
C ARG A 94 1.24 13.81 -3.70
N PHE A 95 0.44 13.20 -2.82
CA PHE A 95 0.65 13.27 -1.38
C PHE A 95 2.05 12.80 -0.96
N THR A 96 2.49 11.66 -1.49
CA THR A 96 3.83 11.11 -1.21
C THR A 96 4.92 12.06 -1.70
N MET A 97 4.80 12.60 -2.92
CA MET A 97 5.76 13.56 -3.47
C MET A 97 5.80 14.86 -2.68
N ASP A 98 4.65 15.43 -2.34
CA ASP A 98 4.55 16.66 -1.56
C ASP A 98 5.28 16.51 -0.22
N ARG A 99 5.12 15.37 0.47
CA ARG A 99 5.83 15.04 1.72
C ARG A 99 7.35 14.90 1.54
N LEU A 100 7.81 14.34 0.42
CA LEU A 100 9.24 14.23 0.13
C LEU A 100 9.87 15.60 -0.13
N TYR A 101 9.17 16.50 -0.82
CA TYR A 101 9.69 17.83 -1.12
C TYR A 101 9.55 18.82 0.04
N THR A 102 8.52 18.71 0.89
CA THR A 102 8.38 19.59 2.08
C THR A 102 9.39 19.33 3.18
N ASN A 103 9.96 18.12 3.27
CA ASN A 103 11.01 17.81 4.25
C ASN A 103 12.41 18.31 3.84
N ASN A 104 12.55 18.95 2.67
CA ASN A 104 13.81 19.51 2.16
C ASN A 104 13.88 21.05 2.30
N CYS A 105 13.10 21.65 3.22
CA CYS A 105 13.16 23.08 3.57
C CYS A 105 13.19 23.25 5.08
#